data_AF-M6W9T4-F1
#
_entry.id   AF-M6W9T4-F1
#
_cell.length_a   1.000
_cell.length_b   1.000
_cell.length_c   1.000
_cell.angle_alpha   90.00
_cell.angle_beta   90.00
_cell.angle_gamma   90.00
#
_symmetry.space_group_name_H-M   'P 1'
#
loop_
_entity.id
_entity.type
_entity.pdbx_description
1 polymer ?
#
loop_
_entity_poly.entity_id
_entity_poly.type
_entity_poly.pdbx_seq_one_letter_code
_entity_poly.pdbx_strand_id
1 'polypeptide(L)'
;MNPSDPFQELYQKNRIKGSSESQATKEYSENSFLFKKYSNKEKTLSPYFSFRGRTLSKIAFGCYRVGLESPEHEKAMGLSFSEGFNVIDTSSNYGNGESESLVGKVLRKK
;
A
#
# COMPACT_ATOMS: atom_id res chain seq x y z
N MET A 1 -23.40 9.91 3.08
CA MET A 1 -22.60 10.98 2.45
C MET A 1 -23.32 12.29 2.72
N ASN A 2 -22.64 13.36 3.15
CA ASN A 2 -23.28 14.63 3.50
C ASN A 2 -23.70 15.37 2.22
N PRO A 3 -25.00 15.59 1.94
CA PRO A 3 -25.47 16.24 0.71
C PRO A 3 -24.95 17.67 0.51
N SER A 4 -24.50 18.33 1.57
CA SER A 4 -23.96 19.71 1.52
C SER A 4 -22.45 19.77 1.31
N ASP A 5 -21.79 18.64 1.06
CA ASP A 5 -20.34 18.59 0.83
C ASP A 5 -19.99 19.07 -0.58
N PRO A 6 -19.31 20.22 -0.75
CA PRO A 6 -19.00 20.78 -2.07
C PRO A 6 -17.95 19.97 -2.83
N PHE A 7 -17.31 18.98 -2.21
CA PHE A 7 -16.29 18.14 -2.84
C PHE A 7 -16.82 16.80 -3.33
N GLN A 8 -18.15 16.58 -3.31
CA GLN A 8 -18.74 15.31 -3.76
C GLN A 8 -18.32 14.90 -5.17
N GLU A 9 -18.21 15.86 -6.09
CA GLU A 9 -17.80 15.62 -7.47
C GLU A 9 -16.34 15.17 -7.59
N LEU A 10 -15.50 15.51 -6.59
CA LEU A 10 -14.08 15.12 -6.53
C LEU A 10 -13.87 13.72 -5.95
N TYR A 11 -14.88 13.12 -5.34
CA TYR A 11 -14.73 11.77 -4.80
C TYR A 11 -14.55 10.73 -5.90
N GLN A 12 -13.52 9.90 -5.76
CA GLN A 12 -13.30 8.76 -6.64
C GLN A 12 -14.50 7.81 -6.61
N LYS A 13 -15.15 7.68 -7.78
CA LYS A 13 -16.32 6.81 -8.01
C LYS A 13 -15.92 5.34 -8.15
N ASN A 14 -14.70 5.09 -8.65
CA ASN A 14 -14.18 3.74 -8.90
C ASN A 14 -13.33 3.25 -7.72
N ARG A 15 -14.00 2.93 -6.61
CA ARG A 15 -13.32 2.39 -5.42
C ARG A 15 -13.03 0.90 -5.57
N ILE A 16 -11.82 0.50 -5.20
CA ILE A 16 -11.48 -0.91 -5.01
C ILE A 16 -12.00 -1.31 -3.63
N LYS A 17 -12.78 -2.39 -3.55
CA LYS A 17 -13.23 -2.94 -2.27
C LYS A 17 -12.04 -3.57 -1.54
N GLY A 18 -11.92 -3.30 -0.24
CA GLY A 18 -10.88 -3.89 0.61
C GLY A 18 -10.80 -3.22 1.97
N SER A 19 -10.20 -3.92 2.92
CA SER A 19 -9.99 -3.49 4.30
C SER A 19 -8.63 -4.01 4.78
N SER A 20 -7.94 -3.24 5.62
CA SER A 20 -6.73 -3.70 6.31
C SER A 20 -7.12 -4.40 7.62
N GLU A 21 -7.45 -5.68 7.54
CA GLU A 21 -7.85 -6.49 8.69
C GLU A 21 -6.65 -7.11 9.40
N SER A 22 -6.79 -7.36 10.71
CA SER A 22 -5.72 -7.93 11.54
C SER A 22 -5.24 -9.29 11.00
N GLN A 23 -6.19 -10.17 10.67
CA GLN A 23 -5.91 -11.49 10.11
C GLN A 23 -5.25 -11.39 8.73
N ALA A 24 -5.85 -10.62 7.81
CA ALA A 24 -5.34 -10.48 6.45
C ALA A 24 -3.92 -9.86 6.41
N THR A 25 -3.65 -8.83 7.22
CA THR A 25 -2.31 -8.21 7.27
C THR A 25 -1.25 -9.14 7.85
N LYS A 26 -1.62 -9.97 8.83
CA LYS A 26 -0.77 -11.04 9.35
C LYS A 26 -0.49 -12.10 8.28
N GLU A 27 -1.52 -12.63 7.64
CA GLU A 27 -1.39 -13.65 6.59
C GLU A 27 -0.54 -13.15 5.41
N TYR A 28 -0.72 -11.89 4.99
CA TYR A 28 0.12 -11.27 3.96
C TYR A 28 1.59 -11.24 4.38
N SER A 29 1.87 -10.84 5.63
CA SER A 29 3.24 -10.78 6.15
C SER A 29 3.89 -12.17 6.21
N GLU A 30 3.20 -13.19 6.73
CA GLU A 30 3.76 -14.54 6.89
C GLU A 30 4.06 -15.23 5.55
N ASN A 31 3.31 -14.87 4.50
CA ASN A 31 3.49 -15.40 3.16
C ASN A 31 4.54 -14.64 2.33
N SER A 32 5.02 -13.49 2.81
CA SER A 32 5.89 -12.61 2.04
C SER A 32 7.32 -13.13 1.90
N PHE A 33 8.02 -12.65 0.86
CA PHE A 33 9.43 -12.96 0.65
C PHE A 33 10.30 -12.46 1.81
N LEU A 34 10.09 -11.22 2.26
CA LEU A 34 10.81 -10.63 3.40
C LEU A 34 10.64 -11.45 4.67
N PHE A 35 9.43 -11.90 4.98
CA PHE A 35 9.22 -12.72 6.18
C PHE A 35 10.03 -14.00 6.08
N LYS A 36 9.93 -14.74 4.99
CA LYS A 36 10.68 -15.99 4.76
C LYS A 36 12.20 -15.80 4.79
N LYS A 37 12.70 -14.66 4.29
CA LYS A 37 14.13 -14.33 4.25
C LYS A 37 14.70 -14.03 5.65
N TYR A 38 13.90 -13.44 6.54
CA TYR A 38 14.34 -12.96 7.85
C TYR A 38 13.76 -13.73 9.04
N SER A 39 12.82 -14.66 8.85
CA SER A 39 12.17 -15.44 9.92
C SER A 39 13.12 -16.34 10.71
N ASN A 40 14.23 -16.76 10.10
CA ASN A 40 15.26 -17.61 10.75
C ASN A 40 16.42 -16.80 11.36
N LYS A 41 16.36 -15.46 11.29
CA LYS A 41 17.37 -14.57 11.86
C LYS A 41 16.85 -14.00 13.18
N GLU A 42 17.75 -13.53 14.06
CA GLU A 42 17.40 -13.04 15.40
C GLU A 42 16.15 -12.15 15.43
N LYS A 43 15.38 -12.19 16.53
CA LYS A 43 14.14 -11.41 16.74
C LYS A 43 14.31 -9.90 16.48
N THR A 44 15.53 -9.36 16.58
CA THR A 44 15.89 -7.97 16.28
C THR A 44 15.67 -7.58 14.81
N LEU A 45 15.66 -8.55 13.89
CA LEU A 45 15.58 -8.33 12.44
C LEU A 45 14.18 -8.54 11.85
N SER A 46 13.12 -8.63 12.66
CA SER A 46 11.75 -8.74 12.12
C SER A 46 11.46 -7.58 11.13
N PRO A 47 11.09 -7.87 9.86
CA PRO A 47 10.76 -6.84 8.88
C PRO A 47 9.38 -6.21 9.11
N TYR A 48 8.62 -6.74 10.06
CA TYR A 48 7.28 -6.28 10.41
C TYR A 48 7.19 -5.86 11.88
N PHE A 49 6.19 -5.04 12.18
CA PHE A 49 5.78 -4.67 13.54
C PHE A 49 4.26 -4.65 13.67
N SER A 50 3.76 -4.78 14.89
CA SER A 50 2.32 -4.70 15.16
C SER A 50 1.94 -3.27 15.51
N PHE A 51 0.90 -2.76 14.86
CA PHE A 51 0.33 -1.44 15.14
C PHE A 51 -1.19 -1.46 15.00
N ARG A 52 -1.90 -1.10 16.09
CA ARG A 52 -3.38 -1.06 16.14
C ARG A 52 -4.03 -2.33 15.57
N GLY A 53 -3.51 -3.49 15.96
CA GLY A 53 -4.00 -4.81 15.54
C GLY A 53 -3.55 -5.26 14.15
N ARG A 54 -2.82 -4.45 13.39
CA ARG A 54 -2.32 -4.80 12.05
C ARG A 54 -0.85 -5.15 12.08
N THR A 55 -0.44 -6.08 11.23
CA THR A 55 0.98 -6.37 11.00
C THR A 55 1.47 -5.55 9.82
N LEU A 56 2.36 -4.58 10.07
CA LEU A 56 2.83 -3.61 9.09
C LEU A 56 4.31 -3.81 8.77
N SER A 57 4.72 -3.66 7.51
CA SER A 57 6.12 -3.65 7.14
C SER A 57 6.81 -2.41 7.71
N LYS A 58 8.04 -2.57 8.22
CA LYS A 58 8.84 -1.45 8.75
C LYS A 58 9.29 -0.46 7.66
N ILE A 59 9.35 -0.92 6.42
CA ILE A 59 9.58 -0.09 5.23
C ILE A 59 8.26 0.03 4.48
N ALA A 60 7.94 1.25 4.06
CA ALA A 60 6.76 1.61 3.29
C ALA A 60 7.16 2.16 1.92
N PHE A 61 6.25 2.13 0.96
CA PHE A 61 6.42 2.78 -0.34
C PHE A 61 5.75 4.15 -0.33
N GLY A 62 6.54 5.22 -0.44
CA GLY A 62 6.04 6.60 -0.42
C GLY A 62 5.82 7.16 -1.83
N CYS A 63 4.70 7.87 -2.03
CA CYS A 63 4.23 8.21 -3.38
C CYS A 63 4.21 9.70 -3.73
N TYR A 64 4.95 10.56 -3.02
CA TYR A 64 4.94 12.03 -3.22
C TYR A 64 5.23 12.49 -4.66
N ARG A 65 6.11 11.77 -5.38
CA ARG A 65 6.46 12.03 -6.81
C ARG A 65 6.28 10.79 -7.68
N VAL A 66 5.32 9.96 -7.31
CA VAL A 66 5.04 8.69 -7.97
C VAL A 66 3.63 8.79 -8.55
N GLY A 67 3.53 8.78 -9.87
CA GLY A 67 2.26 8.77 -10.61
C GLY A 67 2.30 7.96 -11.90
N LEU A 68 1.36 8.24 -12.81
CA LEU A 68 1.14 7.49 -14.06
C LEU A 68 2.11 7.87 -15.19
N GLU A 69 2.88 8.94 -15.03
CA GLU A 69 3.77 9.53 -16.02
C GLU A 69 5.01 8.68 -16.34
N SER A 70 5.39 7.76 -15.44
CA SER A 70 6.54 6.89 -15.61
C SER A 70 6.19 5.41 -15.40
N PRO A 71 6.52 4.51 -16.34
CA PRO A 71 6.33 3.08 -16.14
C PRO A 71 7.23 2.52 -15.02
N GLU A 72 8.32 3.19 -14.67
CA GLU A 72 9.22 2.80 -13.58
C GLU A 72 8.52 2.92 -12.22
N HIS A 73 7.61 3.88 -12.05
CA HIS A 73 6.81 4.04 -10.84
C HIS A 73 5.93 2.80 -10.59
N GLU A 74 5.27 2.32 -11.64
CA GLU A 74 4.45 1.11 -11.58
C GLU A 74 5.31 -0.13 -11.27
N LYS A 75 6.46 -0.27 -11.94
CA LYS A 75 7.40 -1.38 -11.72
C LYS A 75 7.94 -1.37 -10.29
N ALA A 76 8.35 -0.21 -9.77
CA ALA A 76 8.89 -0.07 -8.42
C ALA A 76 7.84 -0.41 -7.36
N MET A 77 6.60 0.03 -7.53
CA MET A 77 5.50 -0.33 -6.63
C MET A 77 5.20 -1.83 -6.71
N GLY A 78 5.14 -2.40 -7.92
CA GLY A 78 4.96 -3.84 -8.12
C GLY A 78 6.03 -4.69 -7.44
N LEU A 79 7.29 -4.24 -7.50
CA LEU A 79 8.43 -4.85 -6.81
C LEU A 79 8.27 -4.77 -5.28
N SER A 80 7.83 -3.62 -4.75
CA SER A 80 7.61 -3.46 -3.31
C SER A 80 6.63 -4.49 -2.74
N PHE A 81 5.55 -4.78 -3.48
CA PHE A 81 4.59 -5.81 -3.11
C PHE A 81 5.17 -7.22 -3.22
N SER A 82 5.97 -7.53 -4.26
CA SER A 82 6.60 -8.85 -4.36
C SER A 82 7.63 -9.12 -3.27
N GLU A 83 8.33 -8.08 -2.81
CA GLU A 83 9.24 -8.20 -1.67
C GLU A 83 8.47 -8.40 -0.36
N GLY A 84 7.27 -7.82 -0.23
CA GLY A 84 6.41 -8.02 0.94
C GLY A 84 6.08 -6.75 1.72
N PHE A 85 6.32 -5.57 1.17
CA PHE A 85 5.85 -4.33 1.78
C PHE A 85 4.32 -4.29 1.71
N ASN A 86 3.67 -3.81 2.77
CA ASN A 86 2.21 -3.71 2.85
C ASN A 86 1.71 -2.34 3.33
N VAL A 87 2.59 -1.34 3.38
CA VAL A 87 2.27 0.04 3.71
C VAL A 87 2.59 0.92 2.51
N ILE A 88 1.59 1.66 2.05
CA ILE A 88 1.69 2.65 0.98
C ILE A 88 1.33 4.01 1.58
N ASP A 89 2.18 5.01 1.38
CA ASP A 89 1.93 6.39 1.76
C ASP A 89 1.59 7.21 0.51
N THR A 90 0.38 7.77 0.48
CA THR A 90 -0.16 8.53 -0.66
C THR A 90 -1.12 9.62 -0.17
N SER A 91 -1.54 10.50 -1.08
CA SER A 91 -2.45 11.61 -0.82
C SER A 91 -3.13 12.04 -2.12
N SER A 92 -4.38 12.49 -2.03
CA SER A 92 -5.10 13.15 -3.13
C SER A 92 -4.36 14.37 -3.70
N ASN A 93 -3.47 14.99 -2.92
CA ASN A 93 -2.70 16.15 -3.36
C ASN A 93 -1.46 15.75 -4.17
N TYR A 94 -1.04 14.48 -4.17
CA TYR A 94 0.15 14.03 -4.89
C TYR A 94 -0.17 13.85 -6.37
N GLY A 95 0.35 14.76 -7.19
CA GLY A 95 0.05 14.80 -8.62
C GLY A 95 -1.45 14.98 -8.90
N ASN A 96 -2.18 15.73 -8.06
CA ASN A 96 -3.63 15.90 -8.20
C ASN A 96 -4.40 14.56 -8.28
N GLY A 97 -4.00 13.58 -7.47
CA GLY A 97 -4.63 12.26 -7.40
C GLY A 97 -4.04 11.21 -8.35
N GLU A 98 -3.03 11.56 -9.16
CA GLU A 98 -2.33 10.58 -10.00
C GLU A 98 -1.65 9.49 -9.18
N SER A 99 -1.14 9.84 -8.00
CA SER A 99 -0.55 8.89 -7.06
C SER A 99 -1.53 7.80 -6.64
N GLU A 100 -2.72 8.17 -6.18
CA GLU A 100 -3.78 7.24 -5.82
C GLU A 100 -4.26 6.42 -7.04
N SER A 101 -4.29 7.06 -8.22
CA SER A 101 -4.65 6.41 -9.49
C SER A 101 -3.66 5.30 -9.87
N LEU A 102 -2.35 5.54 -9.69
CA LEU A 102 -1.32 4.52 -9.88
C LEU A 102 -1.47 3.39 -8.86
N VAL A 103 -1.65 3.69 -7.57
CA VAL A 103 -1.87 2.67 -6.53
C VAL A 103 -3.04 1.77 -6.92
N GLY A 104 -4.17 2.36 -7.32
CA GLY A 104 -5.33 1.61 -7.78
C GLY A 104 -5.06 0.78 -9.04
N LYS A 105 -4.26 1.30 -9.99
CA LYS A 105 -3.85 0.57 -11.20
C LYS A 105 -3.02 -0.67 -10.86
N VAL A 106 -2.07 -0.56 -9.94
CA VAL A 106 -1.22 -1.69 -9.52
C VAL A 106 -2.01 -2.72 -8.73
N LEU A 107 -2.84 -2.29 -7.77
CA LEU A 107 -3.65 -3.20 -6.94
C LEU A 107 -4.63 -4.04 -7.76
N ARG A 108 -5.16 -3.53 -8.87
CA ARG A 108 -6.03 -4.33 -9.77
C ARG A 108 -5.32 -5.48 -10.49
N LYS A 109 -3.98 -5.50 -10.50
CA LYS A 109 -3.17 -6.55 -11.13
C LYS A 109 -2.69 -7.62 -10.15
N LYS A 110 -2.98 -7.46 -8.86
CA LYS A 110 -2.59 -8.37 -7.78
C LYS A 110 -3.82 -9.11 -7.28
#